data_AF-A0A519Y6Y8-F1
#
_entry.id   AF-A0A519Y6Y8-F1
#
_cell.length_a   1.000
_cell.length_b   1.000
_cell.length_c   1.000
_cell.angle_alpha   90.00
_cell.angle_beta   90.00
_cell.angle_gamma   90.00
#
_symmetry.space_group_name_H-M   'P 1'
#
loop_
_entity.id
_entity.type
_entity.pdbx_description
1 polymer ?
#
loop_
_entity_poly.entity_id
_entity_poly.type
_entity_poly.pdbx_seq_one_letter_code
_entity_poly.pdbx_strand_id
1 'polypeptide(L)'
;MFLLQTSTSATVSTALLLGTLGMLVFVTGLILFIIFHQRKVIRYQSQLQSMERQQQQVLLNASVKLQEEERARIAADLHDDAGPLLATARLYLNENLVNLDKATQLQSIFQARQILDDTIQLIRNISHQLMPPTLRNFGLESAVSD
;
A
#
# COMPACT_ATOMS: atom_id res chain seq x y z
N MET A 1 -60.74 -49.86 -43.90
CA MET A 1 -59.31 -49.88 -43.52
C MET A 1 -58.65 -48.48 -43.51
N PHE A 2 -59.12 -47.51 -44.32
CA PHE A 2 -58.56 -46.15 -44.38
C PHE A 2 -58.78 -45.26 -43.12
N LEU A 3 -59.86 -45.46 -42.36
CA LEU A 3 -60.18 -44.63 -41.17
C LEU A 3 -59.28 -44.91 -39.94
N LEU A 4 -58.64 -46.08 -39.87
CA LEU A 4 -57.69 -46.40 -38.79
C LEU A 4 -56.27 -45.82 -39.05
N GLN A 5 -55.94 -45.50 -40.30
CA GLN A 5 -54.64 -44.92 -40.66
C GLN A 5 -54.57 -43.41 -40.41
N THR A 6 -55.69 -42.70 -40.52
CA THR A 6 -55.76 -41.24 -40.28
C THR A 6 -55.73 -40.87 -38.80
N SER A 7 -56.27 -41.75 -37.95
CA SER A 7 -56.27 -41.58 -36.49
C SER A 7 -54.88 -41.84 -35.90
N THR A 8 -54.15 -42.85 -36.41
CA THR A 8 -52.79 -43.16 -35.97
C THR A 8 -51.77 -42.08 -36.36
N SER A 9 -51.84 -41.52 -37.57
CA SER A 9 -50.96 -40.40 -37.96
C SER A 9 -51.21 -39.12 -37.14
N ALA A 10 -52.47 -38.79 -36.85
CA ALA A 10 -52.82 -37.64 -35.99
C ALA A 10 -52.31 -37.79 -34.55
N THR A 11 -52.34 -39.00 -33.98
CA THR A 11 -51.79 -39.26 -32.64
C THR A 11 -50.27 -39.12 -32.57
N VAL A 12 -49.56 -39.49 -33.64
CA VAL A 12 -48.09 -39.35 -33.71
C VAL A 12 -47.70 -37.87 -33.84
N SER A 13 -48.38 -37.10 -34.67
CA SER A 13 -48.10 -35.66 -34.83
C SER A 13 -48.35 -34.86 -33.56
N THR A 14 -49.41 -35.18 -32.81
CA THR A 14 -49.71 -34.52 -31.53
C THR A 14 -48.69 -34.86 -30.45
N ALA A 15 -48.22 -36.11 -30.38
CA ALA A 15 -47.15 -36.52 -29.47
C ALA A 15 -45.82 -35.79 -29.75
N LEU A 16 -45.46 -35.62 -31.04
CA LEU A 16 -44.26 -34.87 -31.43
C LEU A 16 -44.35 -33.38 -31.04
N LEU A 17 -45.50 -32.74 -31.24
CA LEU A 17 -45.71 -31.34 -30.87
C LEU A 17 -45.63 -31.12 -29.34
N LEU A 18 -46.20 -32.02 -28.54
CA LEU A 18 -46.08 -31.95 -27.09
C LEU A 18 -44.63 -32.15 -26.61
N GLY A 19 -43.90 -33.07 -27.24
CA GLY A 19 -42.48 -33.29 -26.95
C GLY A 19 -41.61 -32.08 -27.26
N THR A 20 -41.79 -31.44 -28.42
CA THR A 20 -41.03 -30.23 -28.77
C THR A 20 -41.37 -29.06 -27.87
N LEU A 21 -42.64 -28.88 -27.50
CA LEU A 21 -43.07 -27.84 -26.56
C LEU A 21 -42.43 -28.07 -25.17
N GLY A 22 -42.44 -29.31 -24.67
CA GLY A 22 -41.81 -29.68 -23.41
C GLY A 22 -40.31 -29.42 -23.42
N MET A 23 -39.62 -29.77 -24.51
CA MET A 23 -38.19 -29.48 -24.67
C MET A 23 -37.90 -27.98 -24.69
N LEU A 24 -38.72 -27.17 -25.36
CA LEU A 24 -38.56 -25.71 -25.35
C LEU A 24 -38.75 -25.11 -23.96
N VAL A 25 -39.75 -25.56 -23.20
CA VAL A 25 -39.96 -25.13 -21.80
C VAL A 25 -38.78 -25.53 -20.92
N PHE A 26 -38.24 -26.74 -21.10
CA PHE A 26 -37.10 -27.21 -20.33
C PHE A 26 -35.84 -26.39 -20.63
N VAL A 27 -35.54 -26.16 -21.90
CA VAL A 27 -34.37 -25.36 -22.34
C VAL A 27 -34.48 -23.92 -21.85
N THR A 28 -35.65 -23.29 -21.99
CA THR A 28 -35.87 -21.92 -21.49
C THR A 28 -35.73 -21.83 -19.97
N GLY A 29 -36.26 -22.81 -19.22
CA GLY A 29 -36.07 -22.92 -17.78
C GLY A 29 -34.60 -23.05 -17.38
N LEU A 30 -33.83 -23.90 -18.08
CA LEU A 30 -32.38 -24.05 -17.86
C LEU A 30 -31.63 -22.74 -18.11
N ILE A 31 -31.92 -22.04 -19.20
CA ILE A 31 -31.30 -20.75 -19.52
C ILE A 31 -31.58 -19.72 -18.42
N LEU A 32 -32.85 -19.60 -17.99
CA LEU A 32 -33.22 -18.67 -16.92
C LEU A 32 -32.53 -19.02 -15.60
N PHE A 33 -32.46 -20.31 -15.25
CA PHE A 33 -31.76 -20.79 -14.06
C PHE A 33 -30.28 -20.41 -14.09
N ILE A 34 -29.60 -20.64 -15.22
CA ILE A 34 -28.19 -20.28 -15.41
C ILE A 34 -28.00 -18.77 -15.27
N ILE A 35 -28.83 -17.96 -15.91
CA ILE A 35 -28.76 -16.49 -15.83
C ILE A 35 -28.93 -16.01 -14.38
N PHE A 36 -29.93 -16.55 -13.66
CA PHE A 36 -30.17 -16.20 -12.27
C PHE A 36 -28.98 -16.57 -11.38
N HIS A 37 -28.43 -17.76 -11.57
CA HIS A 37 -27.26 -18.24 -10.83
C HIS A 37 -26.03 -17.36 -11.11
N GLN A 38 -25.71 -17.09 -12.38
CA GLN A 38 -24.59 -16.23 -12.76
C GLN A 38 -24.73 -14.82 -12.18
N ARG A 39 -25.91 -14.22 -12.25
CA ARG A 39 -26.17 -12.90 -11.64
C ARG A 39 -25.95 -12.89 -10.13
N LYS A 40 -26.28 -13.99 -9.44
CA LYS A 40 -26.02 -14.13 -8.00
C LYS A 40 -24.53 -14.21 -7.71
N VAL A 41 -23.79 -15.02 -8.48
CA VAL A 41 -22.34 -15.19 -8.31
C VAL A 41 -21.59 -13.88 -8.59
N ILE A 42 -21.91 -13.18 -9.69
CA ILE A 42 -21.25 -11.91 -10.05
C ILE A 42 -21.44 -10.86 -8.96
N ARG A 43 -22.65 -10.75 -8.38
CA ARG A 43 -22.91 -9.81 -7.28
C ARG A 43 -22.09 -10.15 -6.04
N TYR A 44 -21.99 -11.43 -5.71
CA TYR A 44 -21.20 -11.88 -4.56
C TYR A 44 -19.70 -11.60 -4.75
N GLN A 45 -19.16 -11.90 -5.93
CA GLN A 45 -17.77 -11.59 -6.27
C GLN A 45 -17.49 -10.10 -6.26
N SER A 46 -18.40 -9.28 -6.79
CA SER A 46 -18.25 -7.82 -6.76
C SER A 46 -18.26 -7.26 -5.34
N GLN A 47 -19.09 -7.81 -4.44
CA GLN A 47 -19.10 -7.44 -3.03
C GLN A 47 -17.78 -7.81 -2.34
N LEU A 48 -17.28 -9.02 -2.55
CA LEU A 48 -15.98 -9.44 -2.01
C LEU A 48 -14.85 -8.54 -2.49
N GLN A 49 -14.76 -8.29 -3.79
CA GLN A 49 -13.75 -7.38 -4.35
C GLN A 49 -13.86 -5.96 -3.77
N SER A 50 -15.08 -5.46 -3.52
CA SER A 50 -15.27 -4.14 -2.92
C SER A 50 -14.77 -4.09 -1.47
N MET A 51 -15.01 -5.15 -0.69
CA MET A 51 -14.53 -5.28 0.69
C MET A 51 -13.01 -5.38 0.74
N GLU A 52 -12.40 -6.18 -0.13
CA GLU A 52 -10.94 -6.29 -0.25
C GLU A 52 -10.31 -4.95 -0.62
N ARG A 53 -10.87 -4.24 -1.60
CA ARG A 53 -10.38 -2.90 -1.99
C ARG A 53 -10.50 -1.90 -0.85
N GLN A 54 -11.61 -1.92 -0.11
CA GLN A 54 -11.80 -1.03 1.03
C GLN A 54 -10.79 -1.33 2.14
N GLN A 55 -10.52 -2.61 2.42
CA GLN A 55 -9.50 -3.02 3.38
C GLN A 55 -8.10 -2.57 2.94
N GLN A 56 -7.75 -2.77 1.67
CA GLN A 56 -6.47 -2.30 1.10
C GLN A 56 -6.34 -0.77 1.21
N GLN A 57 -7.40 -0.02 0.91
CA GLN A 57 -7.40 1.44 1.06
C GLN A 57 -7.20 1.87 2.51
N VAL A 58 -7.85 1.22 3.48
CA VAL A 58 -7.67 1.51 4.90
C VAL A 58 -6.21 1.27 5.31
N LEU A 59 -5.62 0.15 4.90
CA LEU A 59 -4.22 -0.17 5.19
C LEU A 59 -3.25 0.83 4.55
N LEU A 60 -3.48 1.19 3.29
CA LEU A 60 -2.67 2.19 2.59
C LEU A 60 -2.76 3.55 3.26
N ASN A 61 -3.97 4.02 3.58
CA ASN A 61 -4.17 5.30 4.27
C ASN A 61 -3.53 5.31 5.66
N ALA A 62 -3.64 4.20 6.40
CA ALA A 62 -2.97 4.06 7.69
C ALA A 62 -1.44 4.11 7.54
N SER A 63 -0.88 3.41 6.54
CA SER A 63 0.54 3.42 6.24
C SER A 63 1.05 4.82 5.87
N VAL A 64 0.36 5.51 4.97
CA VAL A 64 0.70 6.90 4.57
C VAL A 64 0.64 7.83 5.78
N LYS A 65 -0.43 7.74 6.58
CA LYS A 65 -0.57 8.56 7.78
C LYS A 65 0.56 8.32 8.78
N LEU A 66 0.92 7.06 9.02
CA LEU A 66 2.06 6.71 9.88
C LEU A 66 3.38 7.25 9.34
N GLN A 67 3.59 7.18 8.02
CA GLN A 67 4.79 7.76 7.39
C GLN A 67 4.84 9.28 7.52
N GLU A 68 3.72 9.98 7.35
CA GLU A 68 3.63 11.43 7.53
C GLU A 68 3.85 11.84 8.98
N GLU A 69 3.24 11.14 9.93
CA GLU A 69 3.45 11.36 11.37
C GLU A 69 4.92 11.14 11.77
N GLU A 70 5.55 10.08 11.26
CA GLU A 70 6.96 9.81 11.54
C GLU A 70 7.87 10.85 10.89
N ARG A 71 7.56 11.27 9.66
CA ARG A 71 8.27 12.38 9.00
C ARG A 71 8.17 13.68 9.81
N ALA A 72 7.01 13.99 10.35
CA ALA A 72 6.80 15.16 11.19
C ALA A 72 7.59 15.06 12.52
N ARG A 73 7.58 13.88 13.15
CA ARG A 73 8.38 13.61 14.36
C ARG A 73 9.86 13.83 14.10
N ILE A 74 10.41 13.24 13.03
CA ILE A 74 11.83 13.40 12.65
C ILE A 74 12.19 14.86 12.42
N ALA A 75 11.32 15.61 11.74
CA ALA A 75 11.55 17.03 11.50
C ALA A 75 11.59 17.82 12.82
N ALA A 76 10.73 17.48 13.79
CA ALA A 76 10.73 18.07 15.12
C ALA A 76 12.02 17.71 15.87
N ASP A 77 12.37 16.43 15.97
CA ASP A 77 13.60 15.97 16.64
C ASP A 77 14.84 16.65 16.05
N LEU A 78 14.93 16.76 14.72
CA LEU A 78 16.04 17.46 14.07
C LEU A 78 16.05 18.96 14.37
N HIS A 79 14.87 19.61 14.38
CA HIS A 79 14.77 21.04 14.68
C HIS A 79 15.15 21.34 16.13
N ASP A 80 14.66 20.54 17.07
CA ASP A 80 14.81 20.76 18.51
C ASP A 80 16.17 20.29 19.02
N ASP A 81 16.76 19.22 18.47
CA ASP A 81 18.05 18.70 18.93
C ASP A 81 19.23 19.31 18.16
N ALA A 82 19.17 19.39 16.81
CA ALA A 82 20.30 19.90 16.02
C ALA A 82 20.29 21.43 15.89
N GLY A 83 19.11 22.07 15.86
CA GLY A 83 18.98 23.52 15.71
C GLY A 83 19.71 24.33 16.79
N PRO A 84 19.46 24.06 18.09
CA PRO A 84 20.13 24.75 19.19
C PRO A 84 21.65 24.51 19.23
N LEU A 85 22.10 23.28 18.91
CA LEU A 85 23.52 22.96 18.86
C LEU A 85 24.24 23.78 17.78
N LEU A 86 23.67 23.85 16.58
CA LEU A 86 24.22 24.68 15.49
C LEU A 86 24.20 26.18 15.82
N ALA A 87 23.14 26.67 16.46
CA ALA A 87 23.07 28.06 16.92
C ALA A 87 24.16 28.37 17.96
N THR A 88 24.42 27.44 18.88
CA THR A 88 25.46 27.55 19.90
C THR A 88 26.86 27.53 19.28
N ALA A 89 27.13 26.61 18.33
CA ALA A 89 28.38 26.61 17.58
C ALA A 89 28.61 27.94 16.84
N ARG A 90 27.56 28.51 16.24
CA ARG A 90 27.63 29.84 15.60
C ARG A 90 27.96 30.95 16.60
N LEU A 91 27.45 30.89 17.83
CA LEU A 91 27.78 31.88 18.88
C LEU A 91 29.27 31.83 19.25
N TYR A 92 29.82 30.63 19.50
CA TYR A 92 31.25 30.46 19.80
C TYR A 92 32.18 30.93 18.66
N LEU A 93 31.74 30.76 17.40
CA LEU A 93 32.45 31.28 16.23
C LEU A 93 32.32 32.81 16.09
N ASN A 94 31.17 33.38 16.47
CA ASN A 94 30.99 34.84 16.44
C ASN A 94 31.76 35.54 17.57
N GLU A 95 31.91 34.94 18.75
CA GLU A 95 32.74 35.50 19.82
C GLU A 95 34.20 35.68 19.38
N ASN A 96 34.69 34.80 18.51
CA ASN A 96 36.02 34.91 17.91
C ASN A 96 36.23 36.15 17.01
N LEU A 97 35.15 36.77 16.53
CA LEU A 97 35.22 37.99 15.70
C LEU A 97 35.45 39.25 16.56
N VAL A 98 35.32 39.14 17.88
CA VAL A 98 35.66 40.21 18.82
C VAL A 98 37.14 40.10 19.18
N ASN A 99 37.84 41.23 19.38
CA ASN A 99 39.28 41.28 19.73
C ASN A 99 39.56 40.62 21.10
N LEU A 100 39.56 39.29 21.13
CA LEU A 100 39.93 38.44 22.25
C LEU A 100 41.42 38.08 22.18
N ASP A 101 41.99 37.66 23.31
CA ASP A 101 43.31 37.04 23.32
C ASP A 101 43.32 35.75 22.47
N LYS A 102 44.46 35.44 21.84
CA LYS A 102 44.65 34.28 20.97
C LYS A 102 44.30 32.96 21.67
N ALA A 103 44.60 32.84 22.97
CA ALA A 103 44.28 31.63 23.73
C ALA A 103 42.76 31.42 23.84
N THR A 104 42.00 32.49 24.11
CA THR A 104 40.54 32.46 24.19
C THR A 104 39.91 32.18 22.83
N GLN A 105 40.45 32.77 21.76
CA GLN A 105 40.00 32.49 20.39
C GLN A 105 40.12 31.00 20.03
N LEU A 106 41.31 30.41 20.25
CA LEU A 106 41.57 28.99 20.03
C LEU A 106 40.61 28.08 20.82
N GLN A 107 40.34 28.43 22.09
CA GLN A 107 39.43 27.67 22.94
C GLN A 107 37.98 27.70 22.40
N SER A 108 37.47 28.87 22.00
CA SER A 108 36.13 29.00 21.44
C SER A 108 35.98 28.31 20.08
N ILE A 109 37.03 28.31 19.23
CA ILE A 109 37.05 27.53 17.99
C ILE A 109 36.97 26.03 18.28
N PHE A 110 37.72 25.55 19.28
CA PHE A 110 37.69 24.14 19.66
C PHE A 110 36.32 23.70 20.19
N GLN A 111 35.67 24.53 21.01
CA GLN A 111 34.31 24.27 21.50
C GLN A 111 33.28 24.25 20.37
N ALA A 112 33.35 25.22 19.44
CA ALA A 112 32.48 25.23 18.27
C ALA A 112 32.65 23.96 17.43
N ARG A 113 33.90 23.53 17.20
CA ARG A 113 34.20 22.29 16.47
C ARG A 113 33.62 21.07 17.16
N GLN A 114 33.77 20.94 18.47
CA GLN A 114 33.20 19.81 19.22
C GLN A 114 31.67 19.74 19.06
N ILE A 115 30.98 20.88 19.19
CA ILE A 115 29.52 20.92 19.03
C ILE A 115 29.10 20.53 17.61
N LEU A 116 29.86 20.94 16.59
CA LEU A 116 29.62 20.52 15.20
C LEU A 116 29.82 19.01 15.03
N ASP A 117 30.88 18.43 15.58
CA ASP A 117 31.16 16.99 15.52
C ASP A 117 30.04 16.19 16.21
N ASP A 118 29.57 16.64 17.37
CA ASP A 118 28.46 16.03 18.11
C ASP A 118 27.15 16.12 17.32
N THR A 119 26.89 17.26 16.67
CA THR A 119 25.69 17.46 15.81
C THR A 119 25.73 16.56 14.58
N ILE A 120 26.90 16.40 13.94
CA ILE A 120 27.07 15.50 12.81
C ILE A 120 26.78 14.05 13.24
N GLN A 121 27.26 13.64 14.40
CA GLN A 121 27.01 12.31 14.94
C GLN A 121 25.51 12.08 15.24
N LEU A 122 24.83 13.08 15.79
CA LEU A 122 23.38 13.05 16.03
C LEU A 122 22.61 12.85 14.72
N ILE A 123 22.86 13.66 13.70
CA ILE A 123 22.20 13.56 12.39
C ILE A 123 22.47 12.20 11.75
N ARG A 124 23.70 11.68 11.88
CA ARG A 124 24.07 10.35 11.38
C ARG A 124 23.27 9.24 12.09
N ASN A 125 23.10 9.34 13.41
CA ASN A 125 22.32 8.37 14.17
C ASN A 125 20.84 8.39 13.77
N ILE A 126 20.25 9.58 13.63
CA ILE A 126 18.87 9.75 13.14
C ILE A 126 18.74 9.13 11.74
N SER A 127 19.65 9.47 10.81
CA SER A 127 19.66 8.88 9.46
C SER A 127 19.75 7.34 9.48
N HIS A 128 20.55 6.75 10.39
CA HIS A 128 20.63 5.30 10.55
C HIS A 128 19.32 4.68 11.09
N GLN A 129 18.58 5.36 11.95
CA GLN A 129 17.28 4.90 12.48
C GLN A 129 16.18 4.95 11.41
N LEU A 130 16.33 5.81 10.41
CA LEU A 130 15.40 6.00 9.30
C LEU A 130 15.62 5.07 8.11
N MET A 131 16.72 4.32 8.10
CA MET A 131 16.96 3.33 7.05
C MET A 131 15.96 2.16 7.17
N PRO A 132 15.15 1.90 6.13
CA PRO A 132 14.20 0.81 6.17
C PRO A 132 14.91 -0.55 6.30
N PRO A 133 14.33 -1.53 7.01
CA PRO A 133 14.93 -2.85 7.20
C PRO A 133 15.16 -3.60 5.88
N THR A 134 14.43 -3.25 4.82
CA THR A 134 14.63 -3.81 3.47
C THR A 134 16.01 -3.49 2.88
N LEU A 135 16.59 -2.32 3.19
CA LEU A 135 17.94 -1.96 2.73
C LEU A 135 19.06 -2.68 3.51
N ARG A 136 18.79 -3.27 4.69
CA ARG A 136 19.80 -4.09 5.41
C ARG A 136 20.05 -5.44 4.75
N ASN A 137 19.03 -6.03 4.12
CA ASN A 137 19.11 -7.39 3.58
C ASN A 137 19.59 -7.44 2.11
N PHE A 138 19.39 -6.36 1.34
CA PHE A 138 19.84 -6.28 -0.06
C PHE A 138 21.37 -6.20 -0.25
N GLY A 139 22.15 -6.02 0.82
CA GLY A 139 23.62 -6.07 0.75
C GLY A 139 24.22 -7.48 0.85
N LEU A 140 23.49 -8.44 1.42
CA LEU A 140 23.99 -9.80 1.65
C LEU A 140 23.60 -10.78 0.53
N GLU A 141 22.38 -10.68 -0.02
CA GLU A 141 21.96 -11.55 -1.14
C GLU A 141 22.62 -11.17 -2.48
N SER A 142 22.84 -9.88 -2.74
CA SER A 142 23.54 -9.44 -3.96
C SER A 142 25.04 -9.75 -3.96
N ALA A 143 25.66 -10.05 -2.81
CA ALA A 143 27.09 -10.34 -2.70
C ALA A 143 27.44 -11.84 -2.78
N VAL A 144 26.45 -12.74 -2.63
CA VAL A 144 26.64 -14.20 -2.75
C VAL A 144 26.33 -14.70 -4.17
N SER A 145 25.78 -13.83 -5.01
CA SER A 145 25.31 -14.16 -6.36
C SER A 145 26.30 -13.80 -7.48
N ASP A 146 27.51 -13.33 -7.16
CA ASP A 146 28.58 -12.98 -8.11
C ASP A 146 29.91 -13.66 -7.72
#